data_AF-A0A958I2P5-F1
#
_entry.id   AF-A0A958I2P5-F1
#
_cell.length_a   1.000
_cell.length_b   1.000
_cell.length_c   1.000
_cell.angle_alpha   90.00
_cell.angle_beta   90.00
_cell.angle_gamma   90.00
#
_symmetry.space_group_name_H-M   'P 1'
#
loop_
_entity.id
_entity.type
_entity.pdbx_description
1 polymer ?
#
loop_
_entity_poly.entity_id
_entity_poly.type
_entity_poly.pdbx_seq_one_letter_code
_entity_poly.pdbx_strand_id
1 'polypeptide(L)'
;MVERRFLDNTWIEISEAAYAHNLQFFRKIIGSRPELSVVIKANAYGHGWQTIARLAIKHQVDSFCVHSLNEALKLRHAGFTQNILVMGHVPLNCLEEAVRHNLRLVVYNKET
;
A
#
# COMPACT_ATOMS: atom_id res chain seq x y z
N MET A 1 23.69 -4.13 -6.62
CA MET A 1 23.79 -3.43 -5.32
C MET A 1 24.20 -2.00 -5.63
N VAL A 2 23.28 -1.03 -5.52
CA VAL A 2 23.64 0.39 -5.61
C VAL A 2 23.79 0.86 -4.17
N GLU A 3 25.04 1.11 -3.74
CA GLU A 3 25.30 1.74 -2.45
C GLU A 3 24.67 3.14 -2.47
N ARG A 4 23.57 3.31 -1.72
CA ARG A 4 23.15 4.66 -1.33
C ARG A 4 24.16 5.15 -0.32
N ARG A 5 24.80 6.27 -0.64
CA ARG A 5 25.73 6.94 0.27
C ARG A 5 24.89 7.58 1.39
N PHE A 6 24.74 6.87 2.51
CA PHE A 6 24.15 7.43 3.72
C PHE A 6 25.18 8.38 4.32
N LEU A 7 24.87 9.68 4.33
CA LEU A 7 25.70 10.69 5.01
C LEU A 7 25.47 10.68 6.52
N ASP A 8 24.38 10.03 6.96
CA ASP A 8 23.98 9.89 8.35
C ASP A 8 24.32 8.48 8.88
N ASN A 9 24.72 8.38 10.15
CA ASN A 9 25.09 7.11 10.81
C ASN A 9 23.89 6.42 11.49
N THR A 10 22.66 6.76 11.12
CA THR A 10 21.44 6.20 11.71
C THR A 10 20.53 5.70 10.59
N TRP A 11 20.10 4.45 10.70
CA TRP A 11 19.24 3.81 9.71
C TRP A 11 18.19 2.92 10.38
N ILE A 12 17.17 2.57 9.59
CA ILE A 12 16.19 1.53 9.92
C ILE A 12 16.44 0.38 8.95
N GLU A 13 16.53 -0.84 9.48
CA GLU A 13 16.63 -2.05 8.68
C GLU A 13 15.27 -2.74 8.56
N ILE A 14 14.89 -3.11 7.34
CA ILE A 14 13.64 -3.81 7.04
C ILE A 14 13.98 -5.22 6.54
N SER A 15 13.58 -6.23 7.29
CA SER A 15 13.80 -7.63 6.91
C SER A 15 12.77 -8.09 5.88
N GLU A 16 13.22 -8.29 4.64
CA GLU A 16 12.39 -8.90 3.59
C GLU A 16 11.94 -10.31 3.97
N ALA A 17 12.81 -11.11 4.61
CA ALA A 17 12.48 -12.46 5.02
C ALA A 17 11.32 -12.49 6.04
N ALA A 18 11.33 -11.58 7.02
CA ALA A 18 10.24 -11.45 7.99
C ALA A 18 8.93 -11.02 7.31
N TYR A 19 9.01 -10.07 6.37
CA TYR A 19 7.85 -9.61 5.61
C TYR A 19 7.24 -10.73 4.75
N ALA A 20 8.08 -11.47 4.01
CA ALA A 20 7.68 -12.61 3.18
C ALA A 20 7.03 -13.72 4.02
N HIS A 21 7.63 -14.05 5.17
CA HIS A 21 7.08 -15.02 6.11
C HIS A 21 5.67 -14.65 6.56
N ASN A 22 5.46 -13.38 6.95
CA ASN A 22 4.15 -12.91 7.43
C ASN A 22 3.08 -12.99 6.34
N LEU A 23 3.41 -12.58 5.11
CA LEU A 23 2.48 -12.70 3.98
C LEU A 23 2.12 -14.16 3.68
N GLN A 24 3.10 -15.06 3.67
CA GLN A 24 2.87 -16.49 3.46
C GLN A 24 2.03 -17.09 4.60
N PHE A 25 2.25 -16.67 5.83
CA PHE A 25 1.49 -17.10 6.98
C PHE A 25 0.00 -16.74 6.82
N PHE A 26 -0.32 -15.48 6.52
CA PHE A 26 -1.71 -15.07 6.28
C PHE A 26 -2.30 -15.76 5.05
N ARG A 27 -1.53 -15.92 3.97
CA ARG A 27 -1.99 -16.65 2.78
C ARG A 27 -2.35 -18.10 3.08
N LYS A 28 -1.59 -18.79 3.94
CA LYS A 28 -1.91 -20.16 4.38
C LYS A 28 -3.21 -20.23 5.19
N ILE A 29 -3.50 -19.20 5.98
CA ILE A 29 -4.71 -19.14 6.81
C ILE A 29 -5.95 -18.89 5.95
N ILE A 30 -5.91 -17.89 5.07
CA ILE A 30 -7.09 -17.46 4.29
C ILE A 30 -7.29 -18.31 3.02
N GLY A 31 -6.26 -19.02 2.57
CA GLY A 31 -6.26 -19.76 1.32
C GLY A 31 -6.00 -18.89 0.08
N SER A 32 -6.09 -19.50 -1.10
CA SER A 32 -5.78 -18.83 -2.38
C SER A 32 -6.92 -17.99 -2.94
N ARG A 33 -8.15 -18.19 -2.47
CA ARG A 33 -9.34 -17.52 -3.03
C ARG A 33 -9.54 -16.09 -2.51
N PRO A 34 -9.41 -15.79 -1.19
CA PRO A 34 -9.63 -14.44 -0.71
C PRO A 34 -8.52 -13.47 -1.15
N GLU A 35 -8.89 -12.21 -1.37
CA GLU A 35 -7.95 -11.11 -1.62
C GLU A 35 -7.11 -10.87 -0.35
N LEU A 36 -5.78 -10.90 -0.46
CA LEU A 36 -4.86 -10.46 0.56
C LEU A 36 -4.45 -9.02 0.26
N SER A 37 -4.95 -8.09 1.06
CA SER A 37 -4.62 -6.67 0.97
C SER A 37 -3.55 -6.28 2.00
N VAL A 38 -2.54 -5.52 1.59
CA VAL A 38 -1.58 -4.93 2.53
C VAL A 38 -1.93 -3.49 2.81
N VAL A 39 -2.08 -3.16 4.11
CA VAL A 39 -2.27 -1.79 4.55
C VAL A 39 -0.92 -1.06 4.59
N ILE A 40 -0.74 -0.06 3.74
CA ILE A 40 0.51 0.71 3.61
C ILE A 40 0.34 2.21 3.94
N LYS A 41 -0.64 2.55 4.78
CA LYS A 41 -0.82 3.90 5.34
C LYS A 41 0.38 4.36 6.17
N ALA A 42 0.50 5.67 6.38
CA ALA A 42 1.52 6.31 7.20
C ALA A 42 2.95 5.89 6.81
N ASN A 43 3.27 5.98 5.52
CA ASN A 43 4.56 5.52 4.97
C ASN A 43 4.83 4.03 5.25
N ALA A 44 3.81 3.18 5.08
CA ALA A 44 3.81 1.79 5.52
C ALA A 44 4.25 1.64 6.99
N TYR A 45 3.56 2.33 7.90
CA TYR A 45 3.85 2.32 9.34
C TYR A 45 5.33 2.70 9.63
N GLY A 46 5.88 3.65 8.88
CA GLY A 46 7.28 4.09 9.00
C GLY A 46 8.33 3.21 8.31
N HIS A 47 7.95 2.08 7.72
CA HIS A 47 8.89 1.13 7.09
C HIS A 47 9.31 1.54 5.66
N GLY A 48 8.71 2.60 5.11
CA GLY A 48 8.98 3.07 3.75
C GLY A 48 8.01 2.45 2.75
N TRP A 49 7.03 3.24 2.30
CA TRP A 49 5.94 2.74 1.46
C TRP A 49 6.42 2.16 0.13
N GLN A 50 7.47 2.73 -0.50
CA GLN A 50 7.99 2.23 -1.77
C GLN A 50 8.60 0.84 -1.62
N THR A 51 9.39 0.64 -0.55
CA THR A 51 10.03 -0.65 -0.26
C THR A 51 8.96 -1.70 0.01
N ILE A 52 8.03 -1.41 0.93
CA ILE A 52 6.97 -2.35 1.30
C ILE A 52 6.04 -2.67 0.12
N ALA A 53 5.63 -1.68 -0.67
CA ALA A 53 4.77 -1.92 -1.82
C ALA A 53 5.45 -2.81 -2.88
N ARG A 54 6.74 -2.61 -3.17
CA ARG A 54 7.48 -3.48 -4.11
C ARG A 54 7.62 -4.90 -3.59
N LEU A 55 7.92 -5.06 -2.29
CA LEU A 55 7.99 -6.38 -1.65
C LEU A 55 6.62 -7.08 -1.68
N ALA A 56 5.54 -6.35 -1.43
CA ALA A 56 4.18 -6.90 -1.51
C ALA A 56 3.90 -7.50 -2.90
N ILE A 57 4.25 -6.77 -3.97
CA ILE A 57 4.09 -7.27 -5.34
C ILE A 57 5.00 -8.47 -5.63
N LYS A 58 6.26 -8.42 -5.20
CA LYS A 58 7.18 -9.56 -5.30
C LYS A 58 6.60 -10.82 -4.66
N HIS A 59 5.85 -10.67 -3.57
CA HIS A 59 5.20 -11.75 -2.85
C HIS A 59 3.71 -11.95 -3.19
N GLN A 60 3.26 -11.47 -4.37
CA GLN A 60 1.95 -11.76 -4.92
C GLN A 60 0.78 -11.35 -4.01
N VAL A 61 0.91 -10.17 -3.39
CA VAL A 61 -0.22 -9.48 -2.73
C VAL A 61 -1.18 -8.95 -3.78
N ASP A 62 -2.47 -9.07 -3.51
CA ASP A 62 -3.51 -8.76 -4.51
C ASP A 62 -3.82 -7.26 -4.59
N SER A 63 -3.76 -6.55 -3.45
CA SER A 63 -4.14 -5.15 -3.35
C SER A 63 -3.52 -4.40 -2.18
N PHE A 64 -3.74 -3.08 -2.18
CA PHE A 64 -3.29 -2.18 -1.14
C PHE A 64 -4.45 -1.48 -0.44
N CYS A 65 -4.24 -1.12 0.82
CA CYS A 65 -5.09 -0.19 1.55
C CYS A 65 -4.25 0.99 2.05
N VAL A 66 -4.77 2.20 1.93
CA VAL A 66 -4.14 3.43 2.43
C VAL A 66 -5.14 4.23 3.26
N HIS A 67 -4.66 5.25 3.97
CA HIS A 67 -5.55 6.11 4.73
C HIS A 67 -6.07 7.29 3.90
N SER A 68 -5.24 7.88 3.04
CA SER A 68 -5.59 9.12 2.32
C SER A 68 -5.51 8.99 0.80
N LEU A 69 -6.22 9.87 0.09
CA LEU A 69 -6.13 10.00 -1.36
C LEU A 69 -4.68 10.26 -1.81
N ASN A 70 -3.95 11.14 -1.12
CA ASN A 70 -2.55 11.45 -1.46
C ASN A 70 -1.64 10.21 -1.41
N GLU A 71 -1.83 9.32 -0.43
CA GLU A 71 -1.09 8.05 -0.38
C GLU A 71 -1.42 7.13 -1.56
N ALA A 72 -2.70 7.07 -1.95
CA ALA A 72 -3.12 6.30 -3.12
C ALA A 72 -2.52 6.86 -4.43
N LEU A 73 -2.53 8.19 -4.59
CA LEU A 73 -1.95 8.85 -5.76
C LEU A 73 -0.43 8.63 -5.85
N LYS A 74 0.29 8.64 -4.72
CA LYS A 74 1.72 8.27 -4.69
C LYS A 74 1.97 6.87 -5.25
N LEU A 75 1.13 5.91 -4.92
CA LEU A 75 1.22 4.55 -5.47
C LEU A 75 0.92 4.54 -6.98
N ARG A 76 -0.13 5.23 -7.41
CA ARG A 76 -0.48 5.33 -8.84
C ARG A 76 0.63 5.98 -9.66
N HIS A 77 1.18 7.11 -9.20
CA HIS A 77 2.29 7.78 -9.86
C HIS A 77 3.58 6.96 -9.87
N ALA A 78 3.77 6.05 -8.91
CA ALA A 78 4.88 5.10 -8.92
C ALA A 78 4.62 3.85 -9.79
N GLY A 79 3.49 3.80 -10.50
CA GLY A 79 3.17 2.75 -11.48
C GLY A 79 2.50 1.51 -10.88
N PHE A 80 2.04 1.54 -9.63
CA PHE A 80 1.30 0.42 -9.05
C PHE A 80 -0.11 0.33 -9.64
N THR A 81 -0.45 -0.83 -10.19
CA THR A 81 -1.71 -1.10 -10.90
C THR A 81 -2.71 -1.92 -10.08
N GLN A 82 -2.29 -2.46 -8.94
CA GLN A 82 -3.17 -3.22 -8.03
C GLN A 82 -4.34 -2.37 -7.56
N ASN A 83 -5.41 -3.02 -7.10
CA ASN A 83 -6.51 -2.33 -6.45
C ASN A 83 -5.99 -1.56 -5.23
N ILE A 84 -6.48 -0.34 -5.02
CA ILE A 84 -6.14 0.48 -3.86
C ILE A 84 -7.44 0.92 -3.19
N LEU A 85 -7.62 0.54 -1.93
CA LEU A 85 -8.69 1.05 -1.07
C LEU A 85 -8.21 2.25 -0.28
N VAL A 86 -8.90 3.38 -0.42
CA VAL A 86 -8.74 4.54 0.47
C VAL A 86 -9.72 4.37 1.63
N MET A 87 -9.18 4.13 2.83
CA MET A 87 -9.99 3.85 4.02
C MET A 87 -10.48 5.12 4.74
N GLY A 88 -9.79 6.25 4.54
CA GLY A 88 -10.14 7.52 5.15
C GLY A 88 -11.04 8.37 4.27
N HIS A 89 -11.42 9.53 4.82
CA HIS A 89 -12.26 10.51 4.14
C HIS A 89 -11.61 11.00 2.82
N VAL A 90 -12.42 11.06 1.75
CA VAL A 90 -12.07 11.74 0.51
C VAL A 90 -13.01 12.94 0.34
N PRO A 91 -12.49 14.17 0.22
CA PRO A 91 -13.31 15.35 -0.04
C PRO A 91 -14.15 15.21 -1.32
N LEU A 92 -15.37 15.73 -1.32
CA LEU A 92 -16.30 15.60 -2.45
C LEU A 92 -15.73 16.13 -3.77
N ASN A 93 -14.99 17.24 -3.71
CA ASN A 93 -14.32 17.83 -4.87
C ASN A 93 -13.14 17.00 -5.40
N CYS A 94 -12.72 15.95 -4.68
CA CYS A 94 -11.66 15.03 -5.09
C CYS A 94 -12.22 13.66 -5.53
N LEU A 95 -13.54 13.44 -5.52
CA LEU A 95 -14.12 12.15 -5.94
C LEU A 95 -13.81 11.86 -7.41
N GLU A 96 -13.89 12.87 -8.28
CA GLU A 96 -13.56 12.69 -9.70
C GLU A 96 -12.10 12.24 -9.91
N GLU A 97 -11.17 12.78 -9.12
CA GLU A 97 -9.78 12.36 -9.14
C GLU A 97 -9.62 10.91 -8.67
N ALA A 98 -10.31 10.53 -7.59
CA ALA A 98 -10.29 9.15 -7.11
C ALA A 98 -10.83 8.16 -8.15
N VAL A 99 -11.92 8.51 -8.85
CA VAL A 99 -12.48 7.73 -9.95
C VAL A 99 -11.50 7.63 -11.11
N ARG A 100 -10.90 8.76 -11.53
CA ARG A 100 -9.93 8.82 -12.64
C ARG A 100 -8.72 7.92 -12.39
N HIS A 101 -8.30 7.79 -11.14
CA HIS A 101 -7.19 6.93 -10.73
C HIS A 101 -7.62 5.49 -10.36
N ASN A 102 -8.87 5.10 -10.63
CA ASN A 102 -9.42 3.77 -10.33
C ASN A 102 -9.15 3.34 -8.87
N LEU A 103 -9.58 4.18 -7.92
CA LEU A 103 -9.46 3.92 -6.50
C LEU A 103 -10.79 3.37 -5.95
N ARG A 104 -10.69 2.40 -5.03
CA ARG A 104 -11.83 1.94 -4.22
C ARG A 104 -11.98 2.89 -3.03
N LEU A 105 -13.20 3.31 -2.73
CA LEU A 105 -13.51 4.21 -1.63
C LEU A 105 -14.39 3.52 -0.59
N VAL A 106 -14.20 3.89 0.68
CA VAL A 106 -15.18 3.58 1.73
C VAL A 106 -16.31 4.60 1.65
N VAL A 107 -17.53 4.12 1.42
CA VAL A 107 -18.75 4.95 1.42
C VAL A 107 -19.42 4.83 2.79
N TYR A 108 -19.65 5.96 3.44
CA TYR A 108 -20.25 6.02 4.77
C TYR A 108 -21.26 7.17 4.95
N ASN A 109 -21.50 7.95 3.90
CA ASN A 109 -22.53 8.99 3.85
C ASN A 109 -23.18 8.99 2.44
N LYS A 110 -24.20 9.83 2.23
CA LYS A 110 -24.93 9.86 0.95
C LYS A 110 -24.20 10.62 -0.13
N GLU A 111 -23.29 11.49 0.28
CA GLU A 111 -22.59 12.42 -0.58
C GLU A 111 -21.37 11.77 -1.27
N THR A 112 -20.81 10.70 -0.69
CA THR A 112 -19.71 9.89 -1.24
C THR A 112 -20.23 8.82 -2.19
#